data_AF-A0A4R5PMZ8-F1
#
_entry.id   AF-A0A4R5PMZ8-F1
#
_cell.length_a   1.000
_cell.length_b   1.000
_cell.length_c   1.000
_cell.angle_alpha   90.00
_cell.angle_beta   90.00
_cell.angle_gamma   90.00
#
_symmetry.space_group_name_H-M   'P 1'
#
loop_
_entity.id
_entity.type
_entity.pdbx_description
1 polymer ?
#
loop_
_entity_poly.entity_id
_entity_poly.type
_entity_poly.pdbx_seq_one_letter_code
_entity_poly.pdbx_strand_id
1 'polypeptide(L)'
;MMKHLLISAALSVVLAAPAFAADVDTIAILTPEQGSDYGWNQQGVDAAKAAAEATGVEIIVAEGLGYGDVRAPMREIAADGADLMIAHASGYNTAGPEIAEETGVAVAIVDSPDALVPGKVADYTLSGHEGAYLAGRLAAKMTTTGTVGIVVSGEPPSWNSQSAGFAEGVKAENPDVKILYSVIGPAAYSDAAGGNRVTTSVIAAGADIIFGQGNGSSFGMIQAVESNKATDGSDVLFIDVIGDKSELDKGHLLTSVLWDMTPVYTAMIEDLKADKFGTHGYSISLADDSVKLVKTPQVDEKAWEEVMALREQIIAGDIKVEPKFEAEDVRALVTVAE
;
A
#
# COMPACT_ATOMS: atom_id res chain seq x y z
N MET A 1 0.86 -54.36 -58.22
CA MET A 1 0.96 -53.00 -57.66
C MET A 1 0.16 -52.96 -56.36
N MET A 2 0.79 -53.16 -55.22
CA MET A 2 0.23 -52.81 -53.90
C MET A 2 1.41 -52.49 -53.01
N LYS A 3 1.56 -51.20 -52.69
CA LYS A 3 2.66 -50.65 -51.90
C LYS A 3 2.40 -50.99 -50.43
N HIS A 4 3.36 -51.66 -49.80
CA HIS A 4 3.45 -51.75 -48.35
C HIS A 4 3.79 -50.37 -47.78
N LEU A 5 2.88 -49.81 -46.98
CA LEU A 5 3.13 -48.59 -46.20
C LEU A 5 3.25 -49.01 -44.74
N LEU A 6 4.49 -49.18 -44.28
CA LEU A 6 4.81 -49.34 -42.86
C LEU A 6 4.83 -47.95 -42.23
N ILE A 7 3.80 -47.62 -41.45
CA ILE A 7 3.77 -46.44 -40.61
C ILE A 7 4.41 -46.82 -39.28
N SER A 8 5.64 -46.37 -39.06
CA SER A 8 6.30 -46.42 -37.74
C SER A 8 5.70 -45.32 -36.88
N ALA A 9 4.89 -45.69 -35.88
CA ALA A 9 4.45 -44.78 -34.84
C ALA A 9 5.60 -44.57 -33.84
N ALA A 10 6.30 -43.44 -33.96
CA ALA A 10 7.25 -43.00 -32.94
C ALA A 10 6.46 -42.48 -31.73
N LEU A 11 6.44 -43.26 -30.65
CA LEU A 11 5.85 -42.87 -29.37
C LEU A 11 6.81 -41.91 -28.68
N SER A 12 6.58 -40.61 -28.81
CA SER A 12 7.31 -39.58 -28.06
C SER A 12 6.87 -39.62 -26.60
N VAL A 13 7.64 -40.29 -25.75
CA VAL A 13 7.51 -40.18 -24.29
C VAL A 13 8.05 -38.81 -23.89
N VAL A 14 7.16 -37.86 -23.61
CA VAL A 14 7.51 -36.63 -22.91
C VAL A 14 7.80 -37.03 -21.46
N LEU A 15 9.08 -37.12 -21.10
CA LEU A 15 9.48 -37.16 -19.70
C LEU A 15 9.18 -35.80 -19.09
N ALA A 16 8.03 -35.68 -18.42
CA ALA A 16 7.84 -34.62 -17.44
C ALA A 16 8.82 -34.91 -16.29
N ALA A 17 9.88 -34.12 -16.18
CA ALA A 17 10.69 -34.11 -14.97
C ALA A 17 9.77 -33.74 -13.79
N PRO A 18 9.90 -34.38 -12.62
CA PRO A 18 9.18 -33.90 -11.44
C PRO A 18 9.65 -32.47 -11.19
N ALA A 19 8.71 -31.52 -11.21
CA ALA A 19 8.94 -30.21 -10.65
C ALA A 19 9.18 -30.42 -9.15
N PHE A 20 10.43 -30.25 -8.71
CA PHE A 20 10.70 -30.13 -7.29
C PHE A 20 10.22 -28.73 -6.92
N ALA A 21 9.06 -28.67 -6.24
CA ALA A 21 8.62 -27.47 -5.55
C ALA A 21 9.79 -26.94 -4.73
N ALA A 22 10.06 -25.63 -4.81
CA ALA A 22 11.06 -25.01 -3.95
C ALA A 22 10.67 -25.24 -2.49
N ASP A 23 11.57 -25.81 -1.70
CA ASP A 23 11.45 -25.83 -0.24
C ASP A 23 11.67 -24.39 0.23
N VAL A 24 10.60 -23.69 0.58
CA VAL A 24 10.64 -22.35 1.16
C VAL A 24 10.52 -22.51 2.67
N ASP A 25 11.64 -22.33 3.36
CA ASP A 25 11.79 -22.55 4.80
C ASP A 25 11.91 -21.23 5.55
N THR A 26 12.51 -20.19 4.95
CA THR A 26 12.75 -18.90 5.61
C THR A 26 12.41 -17.72 4.71
N ILE A 27 11.64 -16.76 5.23
CA ILE A 27 11.46 -15.44 4.61
C ILE A 27 12.21 -14.36 5.39
N ALA A 28 12.53 -13.25 4.73
CA ALA A 28 13.08 -12.07 5.38
C ALA A 28 12.27 -10.81 5.01
N ILE A 29 11.94 -9.98 5.98
CA ILE A 29 11.36 -8.64 5.75
C ILE A 29 12.45 -7.59 6.03
N LEU A 30 12.65 -6.68 5.08
CA LEU A 30 13.68 -5.64 5.14
C LEU A 30 13.02 -4.27 5.13
N THR A 31 13.05 -3.56 6.25
CA THR A 31 12.36 -2.26 6.40
C THR A 31 13.33 -1.09 6.61
N PRO A 32 13.04 0.10 6.03
CA PRO A 32 13.88 1.27 6.20
C PRO A 32 13.81 1.86 7.61
N GLU A 33 12.67 1.72 8.30
CA GLU A 33 12.47 2.20 9.66
C GLU A 33 12.06 1.05 10.60
N GLN A 34 11.83 1.37 11.87
CA GLN A 34 11.42 0.39 12.88
C GLN A 34 9.97 -0.07 12.63
N GLY A 35 9.66 -1.34 12.91
CA GLY A 35 8.30 -1.91 12.80
C GLY A 35 7.33 -1.45 13.90
N SER A 36 7.46 -0.22 14.39
CA SER A 36 6.65 0.39 15.47
C SER A 36 6.22 1.83 15.12
N ASP A 37 6.13 2.12 13.83
CA ASP A 37 5.84 3.45 13.27
C ASP A 37 4.34 3.72 13.07
N TYR A 38 3.46 2.79 13.48
CA TYR A 38 2.00 2.86 13.29
C TYR A 38 1.62 3.06 11.81
N GLY A 39 2.42 2.51 10.89
CA GLY A 39 2.28 2.72 9.46
C GLY A 39 2.94 1.62 8.64
N TRP A 40 3.62 2.02 7.55
CA TRP A 40 4.13 1.11 6.53
C TRP A 40 5.04 0.02 7.09
N ASN A 41 6.00 0.38 7.95
CA ASN A 41 6.99 -0.59 8.44
C ASN A 41 6.34 -1.56 9.43
N GLN A 42 5.52 -1.05 10.36
CA GLN A 42 4.78 -1.90 11.31
C GLN A 42 3.85 -2.88 10.58
N GLN A 43 3.02 -2.41 9.64
CA GLN A 43 2.11 -3.29 8.91
C GLN A 43 2.87 -4.35 8.11
N GLY A 44 4.00 -4.00 7.50
CA GLY A 44 4.84 -4.97 6.79
C GLY A 44 5.45 -6.04 7.71
N VAL A 45 5.99 -5.63 8.85
CA VAL A 45 6.59 -6.55 9.82
C VAL A 45 5.54 -7.47 10.45
N ASP A 46 4.40 -6.92 10.85
CA ASP A 46 3.32 -7.70 11.45
C ASP A 46 2.71 -8.67 10.43
N ALA A 47 2.51 -8.22 9.19
CA ALA A 47 2.04 -9.08 8.11
C ALA A 47 3.04 -10.21 7.78
N ALA A 48 4.34 -9.93 7.76
CA ALA A 48 5.36 -10.93 7.48
C ALA A 48 5.40 -11.99 8.59
N LYS A 49 5.30 -11.59 9.87
CA LYS A 49 5.18 -12.53 11.00
C LYS A 49 3.94 -13.41 10.87
N ALA A 50 2.78 -12.82 10.58
CA ALA A 50 1.54 -13.56 10.42
C ALA A 50 1.57 -14.52 9.22
N ALA A 51 2.15 -14.10 8.09
CA ALA A 51 2.32 -14.97 6.92
C ALA A 51 3.29 -16.12 7.20
N ALA A 52 4.37 -15.86 7.94
CA ALA A 52 5.33 -16.87 8.36
C ALA A 52 4.65 -17.94 9.24
N GLU A 53 3.89 -17.51 10.25
CA GLU A 53 3.09 -18.40 11.11
C GLU A 53 2.07 -19.21 10.30
N ALA A 54 1.32 -18.57 9.39
CA ALA A 54 0.29 -19.22 8.59
C ALA A 54 0.84 -20.28 7.62
N THR A 55 2.07 -20.09 7.13
CA THR A 55 2.70 -20.97 6.13
C THR A 55 3.74 -21.93 6.72
N GLY A 56 4.01 -21.82 8.02
CA GLY A 56 4.96 -22.66 8.76
C GLY A 56 6.42 -22.44 8.37
N VAL A 57 6.78 -21.22 7.95
CA VAL A 57 8.16 -20.84 7.60
C VAL A 57 8.75 -19.97 8.71
N GLU A 58 10.07 -19.93 8.81
CA GLU A 58 10.80 -19.04 9.70
C GLU A 58 10.85 -17.62 9.12
N ILE A 59 11.08 -16.63 9.99
CA ILE A 59 11.17 -15.21 9.60
C ILE A 59 12.42 -14.54 10.14
N ILE A 60 13.13 -13.84 9.26
CA ILE A 60 14.17 -12.87 9.57
C ILE A 60 13.56 -11.46 9.49
N VAL A 61 13.68 -10.68 10.56
CA VAL A 61 13.21 -9.28 10.60
C VAL A 61 14.42 -8.36 10.62
N ALA A 62 14.63 -7.61 9.53
CA ALA A 62 15.71 -6.65 9.36
C ALA A 62 15.17 -5.23 9.29
N GLU A 63 15.08 -4.58 10.45
CA GLU A 63 14.50 -3.24 10.61
C GLU A 63 15.55 -2.13 10.67
N GLY A 64 15.13 -0.90 10.32
CA GLY A 64 15.97 0.29 10.48
C GLY A 64 17.17 0.35 9.52
N LEU A 65 17.05 -0.27 8.35
CA LEU A 65 18.13 -0.30 7.33
C LEU A 65 18.35 1.07 6.66
N GLY A 66 17.41 2.00 6.85
CA GLY A 66 17.40 3.32 6.22
C GLY A 66 17.14 3.26 4.71
N TYR A 67 17.21 4.42 4.07
CA TYR A 67 16.98 4.60 2.63
C TYR A 67 18.27 4.62 1.80
N GLY A 68 19.39 4.16 2.38
CA GLY A 68 20.69 4.07 1.73
C GLY A 68 20.87 2.80 0.89
N ASP A 69 22.11 2.47 0.55
CA ASP A 69 22.42 1.21 -0.14
C ASP A 69 22.26 0.01 0.80
N VAL A 70 21.36 -0.91 0.45
CA VAL A 70 21.04 -2.11 1.24
C VAL A 70 21.65 -3.40 0.69
N ARG A 71 22.50 -3.33 -0.34
CA ARG A 71 23.10 -4.56 -0.93
C ARG A 71 23.88 -5.39 0.08
N ALA A 72 24.65 -4.75 0.97
CA ALA A 72 25.44 -5.46 1.98
C ALA A 72 24.55 -6.27 2.97
N PRO A 73 23.56 -5.67 3.66
CA PRO A 73 22.67 -6.43 4.54
C PRO A 73 21.84 -7.47 3.77
N MET A 74 21.41 -7.20 2.54
CA MET A 74 20.71 -8.20 1.72
C MET A 74 21.57 -9.44 1.41
N ARG A 75 22.88 -9.28 1.16
CA ARG A 75 23.79 -10.43 0.99
C ARG A 75 23.94 -11.25 2.27
N GLU A 76 23.99 -10.58 3.41
CA GLU A 76 24.07 -11.25 4.72
C GLU A 76 22.81 -12.08 4.97
N ILE A 77 21.63 -11.51 4.73
CA ILE A 77 20.34 -12.22 4.83
C ILE A 77 20.26 -13.42 3.87
N ALA A 78 20.76 -13.28 2.65
CA ALA A 78 20.85 -14.40 1.71
C ALA A 78 21.80 -15.50 2.22
N ALA A 79 22.93 -15.13 2.83
CA ALA A 79 23.88 -16.08 3.42
C ALA A 79 23.33 -16.76 4.69
N ASP A 80 22.43 -16.10 5.41
CA ASP A 80 21.70 -16.63 6.57
C ASP A 80 20.58 -17.61 6.19
N GLY A 81 20.34 -17.82 4.88
CA GLY A 81 19.45 -18.86 4.37
C GLY A 81 18.02 -18.38 4.10
N ALA A 82 17.80 -17.09 3.85
CA ALA A 82 16.51 -16.63 3.35
C ALA A 82 16.23 -17.18 1.94
N ASP A 83 15.03 -17.71 1.72
CA ASP A 83 14.54 -18.17 0.42
C ASP A 83 13.77 -17.08 -0.33
N LEU A 84 13.15 -16.16 0.42
CA LEU A 84 12.44 -14.98 -0.07
C LEU A 84 12.81 -13.76 0.77
N MET A 85 13.23 -12.68 0.11
CA MET A 85 13.43 -11.36 0.72
C MET A 85 12.34 -10.39 0.27
N ILE A 86 11.58 -9.85 1.22
CA ILE A 86 10.60 -8.79 1.01
C ILE A 86 11.31 -7.45 1.21
N ALA A 87 11.70 -6.81 0.12
CA ALA A 87 12.32 -5.49 0.13
C ALA A 87 11.24 -4.42 0.34
N HIS A 88 11.01 -4.04 1.60
CA HIS A 88 9.87 -3.24 2.06
C HIS A 88 10.05 -1.72 1.89
N ALA A 89 10.63 -1.29 0.77
CA ALA A 89 10.74 0.12 0.42
C ALA A 89 11.03 0.30 -1.07
N SER A 90 10.42 1.31 -1.69
CA SER A 90 10.71 1.67 -3.09
C SER A 90 12.17 2.07 -3.33
N GLY A 91 12.85 2.56 -2.28
CA GLY A 91 14.31 2.81 -2.31
C GLY A 91 15.15 1.56 -2.56
N TYR A 92 14.60 0.35 -2.39
CA TYR A 92 15.30 -0.91 -2.56
C TYR A 92 15.12 -1.52 -3.94
N ASN A 93 14.30 -0.93 -4.81
CA ASN A 93 13.96 -1.49 -6.12
C ASN A 93 15.15 -1.64 -7.08
N THR A 94 16.26 -0.94 -6.83
CA THR A 94 17.51 -1.15 -7.57
C THR A 94 18.35 -2.27 -6.96
N ALA A 95 18.54 -2.25 -5.63
CA ALA A 95 19.37 -3.23 -4.94
C ALA A 95 18.75 -4.64 -4.97
N GLY A 96 17.43 -4.74 -4.83
CA GLY A 96 16.71 -6.01 -4.76
C GLY A 96 16.94 -6.92 -5.96
N PRO A 97 16.63 -6.48 -7.20
CA PRO A 97 16.86 -7.29 -8.40
C PRO A 97 18.32 -7.64 -8.63
N GLU A 98 19.26 -6.74 -8.30
CA GLU A 98 20.69 -7.03 -8.40
C GLU A 98 21.12 -8.13 -7.43
N ILE A 99 20.61 -8.11 -6.19
CA ILE A 99 20.87 -9.17 -5.21
C ILE A 99 20.19 -10.48 -5.63
N ALA A 100 18.96 -10.43 -6.12
CA ALA A 100 18.27 -11.62 -6.63
C ALA A 100 19.09 -12.32 -7.74
N GLU A 101 19.69 -11.53 -8.64
CA GLU A 101 20.59 -12.06 -9.67
C GLU A 101 21.92 -12.57 -9.11
N GLU A 102 22.49 -11.88 -8.11
CA GLU A 102 23.76 -12.24 -7.49
C GLU A 102 23.66 -13.54 -6.66
N THR A 103 22.61 -13.70 -5.87
CA THR A 103 22.49 -14.77 -4.85
C THR A 103 21.56 -15.89 -5.27
N GLY A 104 20.64 -15.64 -6.21
CA GLY A 104 19.59 -16.57 -6.59
C GLY A 104 18.40 -16.63 -5.62
N VAL A 105 18.42 -15.85 -4.53
CA VAL A 105 17.30 -15.74 -3.59
C VAL A 105 16.20 -14.90 -4.23
N ALA A 106 14.94 -15.32 -4.09
CA ALA A 106 13.80 -14.57 -4.61
C ALA A 106 13.65 -13.24 -3.85
N VAL A 107 13.33 -12.15 -4.57
CA VAL A 107 13.12 -10.83 -3.98
C VAL A 107 11.78 -10.26 -4.42
N ALA A 108 10.96 -9.84 -3.45
CA ALA A 108 9.77 -9.04 -3.71
C ALA A 108 10.11 -7.54 -3.56
N ILE A 109 9.73 -6.72 -4.53
CA ILE A 109 9.90 -5.24 -4.56
C ILE A 109 8.55 -4.53 -4.69
N VAL A 110 8.49 -3.23 -4.43
CA VAL A 110 7.23 -2.45 -4.37
C VAL A 110 7.28 -1.25 -5.32
N ASP A 111 6.12 -0.76 -5.77
CA ASP A 111 6.00 0.41 -6.66
C ASP A 111 6.74 0.26 -8.01
N SER A 112 6.98 -0.98 -8.49
CA SER A 112 7.65 -1.31 -9.75
C SER A 112 6.94 -2.43 -10.52
N PRO A 113 5.67 -2.24 -10.94
CA PRO A 113 4.83 -3.31 -11.50
C PRO A 113 5.38 -3.96 -12.78
N ASP A 114 6.24 -3.26 -13.52
CA ASP A 114 6.85 -3.75 -14.77
C ASP A 114 8.17 -4.51 -14.56
N ALA A 115 8.64 -4.67 -13.32
CA ALA A 115 9.97 -5.22 -13.00
C ALA A 115 9.98 -6.72 -12.66
N LEU A 116 8.91 -7.45 -13.00
CA LEU A 116 8.75 -8.88 -12.73
C LEU A 116 9.80 -9.74 -13.49
N VAL A 117 10.39 -10.69 -12.79
CA VAL A 117 11.27 -11.73 -13.35
C VAL A 117 10.84 -13.09 -12.78
N PRO A 118 10.28 -14.01 -13.59
CA PRO A 118 9.80 -15.30 -13.10
C PRO A 118 10.83 -16.07 -12.27
N GLY A 119 10.41 -16.50 -11.08
CA GLY A 119 11.22 -17.23 -10.09
C GLY A 119 12.27 -16.39 -9.36
N LYS A 120 12.38 -15.08 -9.63
CA LYS A 120 13.45 -14.23 -9.07
C LYS A 120 12.95 -12.92 -8.47
N VAL A 121 12.15 -12.16 -9.21
CA VAL A 121 11.68 -10.83 -8.81
C VAL A 121 10.18 -10.77 -8.97
N ALA A 122 9.47 -10.44 -7.89
CA ALA A 122 8.05 -10.10 -7.95
C ALA A 122 7.82 -8.66 -7.49
N ASP A 123 6.73 -8.07 -7.96
CA ASP A 123 6.28 -6.75 -7.55
C ASP A 123 4.98 -6.88 -6.75
N TYR A 124 4.89 -6.12 -5.67
CA TYR A 124 3.67 -5.99 -4.86
C TYR A 124 3.30 -4.53 -4.69
N THR A 125 3.24 -3.78 -5.78
CA THR A 125 2.65 -2.43 -5.75
C THR A 125 1.21 -2.52 -5.25
N LEU A 126 1.01 -2.15 -3.99
CA LEU A 126 -0.30 -2.20 -3.34
C LEU A 126 -1.02 -0.87 -3.52
N SER A 127 -2.35 -0.93 -3.60
CA SER A 127 -3.18 0.26 -3.67
C SER A 127 -4.47 0.10 -2.86
N GLY A 128 -4.56 0.85 -1.76
CA GLY A 128 -5.76 1.01 -0.95
C GLY A 128 -6.83 1.94 -1.55
N HIS A 129 -6.81 2.17 -2.87
CA HIS A 129 -7.72 3.10 -3.57
C HIS A 129 -9.20 2.87 -3.32
N GLU A 130 -9.67 1.62 -3.21
CA GLU A 130 -11.06 1.32 -2.88
C GLU A 130 -11.43 1.83 -1.47
N GLY A 131 -10.54 1.62 -0.49
CA GLY A 131 -10.70 2.17 0.85
C GLY A 131 -10.58 3.70 0.87
N ALA A 132 -9.67 4.26 0.09
CA ALA A 132 -9.53 5.71 -0.06
C ALA A 132 -10.79 6.34 -0.67
N TYR A 133 -11.44 5.67 -1.64
CA TYR A 133 -12.73 6.09 -2.18
C TYR A 133 -13.80 6.15 -1.09
N LEU A 134 -13.92 5.11 -0.26
CA LEU A 134 -14.84 5.13 0.88
C LEU A 134 -14.51 6.25 1.88
N ALA A 135 -13.23 6.49 2.16
CA ALA A 135 -12.79 7.60 3.00
C ALA A 135 -13.15 8.96 2.39
N GLY A 136 -13.08 9.11 1.07
CA GLY A 136 -13.50 10.30 0.34
C GLY A 136 -15.00 10.55 0.42
N ARG A 137 -15.82 9.48 0.29
CA ARG A 137 -17.27 9.55 0.51
C ARG A 137 -17.59 10.04 1.93
N LEU A 138 -16.92 9.47 2.93
CA LEU A 138 -17.08 9.86 4.33
C LEU A 138 -16.66 11.32 4.56
N ALA A 139 -15.51 11.74 4.04
CA ALA A 139 -15.02 13.11 4.17
C ALA A 139 -16.00 14.13 3.57
N ALA A 140 -16.54 13.86 2.38
CA ALA A 140 -17.49 14.74 1.73
C ALA A 140 -18.84 14.84 2.48
N LYS A 141 -19.25 13.80 3.21
CA LYS A 141 -20.42 13.85 4.11
C LYS A 141 -20.17 14.68 5.35
N MET A 142 -18.93 14.67 5.85
CA MET A 142 -18.59 15.22 7.17
C MET A 142 -17.99 16.62 7.14
N THR A 143 -17.43 17.06 6.01
CA THR A 143 -16.90 18.42 5.88
C THR A 143 -18.00 19.47 6.11
N THR A 144 -17.71 20.45 6.95
CA THR A 144 -18.57 21.60 7.27
C THR A 144 -18.17 22.83 6.48
N THR A 145 -16.90 22.95 6.08
CA THR A 145 -16.41 24.05 5.23
C THR A 145 -16.65 23.80 3.74
N GLY A 146 -16.97 22.55 3.37
CA GLY A 146 -17.06 22.13 1.97
C GLY A 146 -15.70 22.06 1.27
N THR A 147 -14.61 22.00 2.04
CA THR A 147 -13.24 21.87 1.51
C THR A 147 -12.50 20.79 2.29
N VAL A 148 -11.91 19.86 1.56
CA VAL A 148 -11.03 18.81 2.10
C VAL A 148 -9.63 18.94 1.52
N GLY A 149 -8.64 18.41 2.21
CA GLY A 149 -7.23 18.43 1.81
C GLY A 149 -6.67 17.02 1.63
N ILE A 150 -5.83 16.84 0.62
CA ILE A 150 -4.94 15.70 0.45
C ILE A 150 -3.52 16.23 0.63
N VAL A 151 -2.77 15.68 1.59
CA VAL A 151 -1.38 16.05 1.83
C VAL A 151 -0.51 14.81 1.72
N VAL A 152 0.41 14.80 0.74
CA VAL A 152 1.24 13.63 0.43
C VAL A 152 2.72 13.91 0.65
N SER A 153 3.49 12.92 1.14
CA SER A 153 4.94 13.04 1.34
C SER A 153 5.77 12.85 0.07
N GLY A 154 5.12 12.53 -1.05
CA GLY A 154 5.69 12.24 -2.36
C GLY A 154 4.60 11.74 -3.30
N GLU A 155 4.97 11.34 -4.51
CA GLU A 155 4.02 10.89 -5.55
C GLU A 155 4.38 9.53 -6.20
N PRO A 156 4.76 8.49 -5.43
CA PRO A 156 4.85 7.13 -5.95
C PRO A 156 3.47 6.63 -6.43
N PRO A 157 3.43 5.60 -7.30
CA PRO A 157 2.20 5.00 -7.81
C PRO A 157 1.13 4.72 -6.76
N SER A 158 1.50 4.12 -5.63
CA SER A 158 0.57 3.77 -4.53
C SER A 158 -0.10 4.99 -3.88
N TRP A 159 0.62 6.12 -3.72
CA TRP A 159 0.04 7.37 -3.21
C TRP A 159 -0.84 8.07 -4.24
N ASN A 160 -0.45 8.04 -5.51
CA ASN A 160 -1.27 8.59 -6.58
C ASN A 160 -2.61 7.86 -6.66
N SER A 161 -2.59 6.53 -6.58
CA SER A 161 -3.81 5.72 -6.66
C SER A 161 -4.76 5.95 -5.48
N GLN A 162 -4.24 6.12 -4.26
CA GLN A 162 -5.08 6.47 -3.11
C GLN A 162 -5.63 7.90 -3.22
N SER A 163 -4.81 8.85 -3.66
CA SER A 163 -5.23 10.25 -3.82
C SER A 163 -6.34 10.38 -4.88
N ALA A 164 -6.22 9.65 -5.99
CA ALA A 164 -7.25 9.57 -7.02
C ALA A 164 -8.54 8.94 -6.47
N GLY A 165 -8.45 7.76 -5.82
CA GLY A 165 -9.60 7.09 -5.22
C GLY A 165 -10.34 7.98 -4.23
N PHE A 166 -9.62 8.64 -3.33
CA PHE A 166 -10.20 9.62 -2.39
C PHE A 166 -10.90 10.77 -3.11
N ALA A 167 -10.26 11.38 -4.11
CA ALA A 167 -10.83 12.49 -4.85
C ALA A 167 -12.12 12.08 -5.61
N GLU A 168 -12.14 10.90 -6.22
CA GLU A 168 -13.33 10.33 -6.86
C GLU A 168 -14.44 10.07 -5.85
N GLY A 169 -14.11 9.52 -4.67
CA GLY A 169 -15.04 9.34 -3.57
C GLY A 169 -15.69 10.65 -3.16
N VAL A 170 -14.88 11.69 -2.92
CA VAL A 170 -15.38 13.02 -2.58
C VAL A 170 -16.35 13.54 -3.64
N LYS A 171 -15.96 13.49 -4.92
CA LYS A 171 -16.78 14.00 -6.03
C LYS A 171 -18.06 13.20 -6.26
N ALA A 172 -18.02 11.90 -6.03
CA ALA A 172 -19.18 11.04 -6.17
C ALA A 172 -20.21 11.25 -5.04
N GLU A 173 -19.77 11.66 -3.85
CA GLU A 173 -20.68 12.05 -2.75
C GLU A 173 -21.21 13.47 -2.95
N ASN A 174 -20.31 14.43 -3.16
CA ASN A 174 -20.65 15.83 -3.32
C ASN A 174 -19.69 16.52 -4.31
N PRO A 175 -20.12 16.79 -5.55
CA PRO A 175 -19.26 17.39 -6.57
C PRO A 175 -18.82 18.83 -6.24
N ASP A 176 -19.55 19.52 -5.36
CA ASP A 176 -19.27 20.91 -4.96
C ASP A 176 -18.15 21.01 -3.91
N VAL A 177 -17.79 19.91 -3.25
CA VAL A 177 -16.67 19.90 -2.29
C VAL A 177 -15.36 20.20 -3.02
N LYS A 178 -14.61 21.18 -2.52
CA LYS A 178 -13.28 21.51 -3.03
C LYS A 178 -12.25 20.55 -2.45
N ILE A 179 -11.33 20.08 -3.29
CA ILE A 179 -10.24 19.20 -2.87
C ILE A 179 -8.93 19.94 -3.09
N LEU A 180 -8.23 20.26 -2.00
CA LEU A 180 -6.89 20.84 -2.05
C LEU A 180 -5.85 19.71 -2.08
N TYR A 181 -4.85 19.82 -2.94
CA TYR A 181 -3.77 18.83 -3.04
C TYR A 181 -2.42 19.51 -2.85
N SER A 182 -1.60 18.97 -1.94
CA SER A 182 -0.25 19.45 -1.68
C SER A 182 0.73 18.31 -1.47
N VAL A 183 1.92 18.48 -2.04
CA VAL A 183 3.05 17.54 -1.92
C VAL A 183 4.11 18.16 -1.02
N ILE A 184 4.55 17.46 0.03
CA ILE A 184 5.59 17.95 0.95
C ILE A 184 6.94 18.05 0.24
N GLY A 185 7.29 17.03 -0.55
CA GLY A 185 8.53 16.92 -1.30
C GLY A 185 8.60 15.59 -2.07
N PRO A 186 9.67 15.33 -2.84
CA PRO A 186 9.75 14.14 -3.71
C PRO A 186 9.92 12.81 -2.97
N ALA A 187 10.44 12.81 -1.75
CA ALA A 187 10.66 11.60 -0.93
C ALA A 187 10.62 11.93 0.56
N ALA A 188 9.67 12.77 0.96
CA ALA A 188 9.63 13.37 2.28
C ALA A 188 8.97 12.44 3.33
N TYR A 189 9.09 11.12 3.22
CA TYR A 189 8.34 10.15 4.06
C TYR A 189 8.53 10.32 5.58
N SER A 190 9.64 10.90 6.01
CA SER A 190 9.95 11.12 7.43
C SER A 190 10.11 12.61 7.78
N ASP A 191 9.62 13.53 6.92
CA ASP A 191 9.70 14.99 7.15
C ASP A 191 8.47 15.49 7.93
N ALA A 192 8.47 15.27 9.25
CA ALA A 192 7.41 15.75 10.13
C ALA A 192 7.30 17.30 10.11
N ALA A 193 8.43 18.02 10.01
CA ALA A 193 8.42 19.48 9.97
C ALA A 193 7.76 20.01 8.68
N GLY A 194 8.04 19.38 7.55
CA GLY A 194 7.38 19.62 6.27
C GLY A 194 5.89 19.28 6.32
N GLY A 195 5.54 18.10 6.87
CA GLY A 195 4.15 17.68 7.06
C GLY A 195 3.33 18.68 7.86
N ASN A 196 3.88 19.21 8.96
CA ASN A 196 3.21 20.23 9.76
C ASN A 196 3.00 21.55 8.99
N ARG A 197 4.05 22.05 8.35
CA ARG A 197 4.03 23.32 7.60
C ARG A 197 3.02 23.28 6.44
N VAL A 198 3.06 22.23 5.63
CA VAL A 198 2.19 22.08 4.47
C VAL A 198 0.74 21.89 4.90
N THR A 199 0.48 21.01 5.87
CA THR A 199 -0.88 20.77 6.37
C THR A 199 -1.49 22.02 6.98
N THR A 200 -0.71 22.80 7.75
CA THR A 200 -1.17 24.09 8.29
C THR A 200 -1.61 25.04 7.19
N SER A 201 -0.90 25.05 6.05
CA SER A 201 -1.24 25.89 4.90
C SER A 201 -2.52 25.42 4.21
N VAL A 202 -2.72 24.10 4.09
CA VAL A 202 -3.94 23.49 3.53
C VAL A 202 -5.16 23.77 4.41
N ILE A 203 -5.02 23.69 5.74
CA ILE A 203 -6.06 24.08 6.70
C ILE A 203 -6.38 25.57 6.57
N ALA A 204 -5.37 26.44 6.51
CA ALA A 204 -5.55 27.88 6.34
C ALA A 204 -6.24 28.24 5.01
N ALA A 205 -6.09 27.39 3.98
CA ALA A 205 -6.77 27.52 2.70
C ALA A 205 -8.21 26.99 2.69
N GLY A 206 -8.70 26.47 3.82
CA GLY A 206 -10.12 26.14 4.04
C GLY A 206 -10.40 24.68 4.39
N ALA A 207 -9.43 23.78 4.28
CA ALA A 207 -9.66 22.37 4.53
C ALA A 207 -9.97 22.09 6.01
N ASP A 208 -11.05 21.35 6.27
CA ASP A 208 -11.43 20.88 7.61
C ASP A 208 -11.23 19.37 7.81
N ILE A 209 -10.98 18.63 6.74
CA ILE A 209 -10.60 17.21 6.76
C ILE A 209 -9.34 17.03 5.92
N ILE A 210 -8.31 16.42 6.50
CA ILE A 210 -7.02 16.17 5.86
C ILE A 210 -6.84 14.66 5.66
N PHE A 211 -6.76 14.23 4.40
CA PHE A 211 -6.27 12.91 4.02
C PHE A 211 -4.74 12.94 3.93
N GLY A 212 -4.07 12.37 4.92
CA GLY A 212 -2.63 12.44 5.07
C GLY A 212 -1.93 11.17 4.64
N GLN A 213 -1.04 11.29 3.66
CA GLN A 213 -0.24 10.19 3.13
C GLN A 213 1.23 10.47 3.35
N GLY A 214 1.88 9.76 4.27
CA GLY A 214 3.31 9.99 4.42
C GLY A 214 3.99 9.42 5.63
N ASN A 215 3.58 8.25 6.13
CA ASN A 215 4.27 7.52 7.19
C ASN A 215 4.78 8.43 8.34
N GLY A 216 6.09 8.70 8.44
CA GLY A 216 6.66 9.61 9.45
C GLY A 216 6.23 11.08 9.33
N SER A 217 6.01 11.60 8.12
CA SER A 217 5.42 12.93 7.93
C SER A 217 4.00 13.06 8.47
N SER A 218 3.24 11.96 8.55
CA SER A 218 1.86 12.01 9.05
C SER A 218 1.79 12.52 10.49
N PHE A 219 2.80 12.26 11.33
CA PHE A 219 2.87 12.82 12.69
C PHE A 219 2.91 14.35 12.69
N GLY A 220 3.59 14.95 11.71
CA GLY A 220 3.58 16.40 11.51
C GLY A 220 2.22 16.91 11.04
N MET A 221 1.55 16.17 10.14
CA MET A 221 0.21 16.49 9.67
C MET A 221 -0.80 16.44 10.82
N ILE A 222 -0.77 15.38 11.65
CA ILE A 222 -1.60 15.23 12.85
C ILE A 222 -1.35 16.40 13.81
N GLN A 223 -0.09 16.76 14.06
CA GLN A 223 0.22 17.93 14.90
C GLN A 223 -0.40 19.22 14.35
N ALA A 224 -0.42 19.41 13.03
CA ALA A 224 -1.06 20.57 12.41
C ALA A 224 -2.59 20.53 12.58
N VAL A 225 -3.21 19.37 12.40
CA VAL A 225 -4.65 19.16 12.64
C VAL A 225 -5.03 19.46 14.09
N GLU A 226 -4.26 18.95 15.06
CA GLU A 226 -4.49 19.17 16.50
C GLU A 226 -4.31 20.64 16.93
N SER A 227 -3.44 21.38 16.25
CA SER A 227 -3.03 22.73 16.66
C SER A 227 -3.80 23.85 15.96
N ASN A 228 -4.65 23.52 14.98
CA ASN A 228 -5.38 24.50 14.18
C ASN A 228 -6.90 24.23 14.22
N LYS A 229 -7.66 25.24 13.82
CA LYS A 229 -9.11 25.15 13.64
C LYS A 229 -9.45 25.35 12.17
N ALA A 230 -10.55 24.75 11.75
CA ALA A 230 -11.13 25.03 10.44
C ALA A 230 -11.60 26.50 10.36
N THR A 231 -11.88 26.96 9.15
CA THR A 231 -12.26 28.37 8.90
C THR A 231 -13.61 28.77 9.51
N ASP A 232 -14.48 27.80 9.80
CA ASP A 232 -15.75 27.99 10.52
C ASP A 232 -15.60 27.84 12.05
N GLY A 233 -14.38 27.56 12.53
CA GLY A 233 -14.04 27.37 13.95
C GLY A 233 -14.18 25.94 14.47
N SER A 234 -14.57 24.97 13.64
CA SER A 234 -14.62 23.55 14.04
C SER A 234 -13.23 22.97 14.25
N ASP A 235 -13.18 21.80 14.90
CA ASP A 235 -12.00 20.95 14.85
C ASP A 235 -11.73 20.50 13.41
N VAL A 236 -10.45 20.41 13.07
CA VAL A 236 -9.99 19.77 11.84
C VAL A 236 -9.88 18.28 12.11
N LEU A 237 -10.24 17.44 11.15
CA LEU A 237 -10.09 15.99 11.25
C LEU A 237 -9.01 15.46 10.32
N PHE A 238 -8.45 14.31 10.68
CA PHE A 238 -7.40 13.61 9.96
C PHE A 238 -7.89 12.24 9.50
N ILE A 239 -7.60 11.89 8.26
CA ILE A 239 -7.76 10.54 7.73
C ILE A 239 -6.36 9.99 7.52
N ASP A 240 -6.04 8.92 8.25
CA ASP A 240 -4.77 8.23 8.16
C ASP A 240 -4.80 7.12 7.09
N VAL A 241 -3.65 6.52 6.83
CA VAL A 241 -3.47 5.46 5.84
C VAL A 241 -2.49 4.40 6.33
N ILE A 242 -2.63 3.21 5.75
CA ILE A 242 -1.80 2.03 5.93
C ILE A 242 -1.91 1.42 7.32
N GLY A 243 -1.60 2.17 8.38
CA GLY A 243 -1.65 1.71 9.77
C GLY A 243 -2.85 2.24 10.56
N ASP A 244 -2.82 2.05 11.87
CA ASP A 244 -3.86 2.53 12.79
C ASP A 244 -3.23 3.36 13.92
N LYS A 245 -3.54 4.65 13.95
CA LYS A 245 -3.09 5.60 14.98
C LYS A 245 -4.19 5.92 16.00
N SER A 246 -5.25 5.12 16.09
CA SER A 246 -6.36 5.33 17.04
C SER A 246 -5.90 5.41 18.49
N GLU A 247 -4.85 4.67 18.87
CA GLU A 247 -4.29 4.73 20.23
C GLU A 247 -3.57 6.05 20.55
N LEU A 248 -3.15 6.79 19.53
CA LEU A 248 -2.47 8.08 19.66
C LEU A 248 -3.45 9.26 19.51
N ASP A 249 -4.68 8.99 19.07
CA ASP A 249 -5.64 10.03 18.71
C ASP A 249 -6.06 10.87 19.92
N LYS A 250 -6.11 12.19 19.70
CA LYS A 250 -6.60 13.18 20.66
C LYS A 250 -8.01 13.69 20.34
N GLY A 251 -8.76 12.96 19.51
CA GLY A 251 -10.09 13.33 19.04
C GLY A 251 -10.08 14.03 17.68
N HIS A 252 -9.08 13.77 16.84
CA HIS A 252 -8.97 14.33 15.49
C HIS A 252 -8.96 13.25 14.40
N LEU A 253 -8.77 11.96 14.73
CA LEU A 253 -8.77 10.88 13.76
C LEU A 253 -10.19 10.54 13.31
N LEU A 254 -10.52 10.88 12.06
CA LEU A 254 -11.79 10.54 11.43
C LEU A 254 -11.87 9.05 11.09
N THR A 255 -10.86 8.53 10.40
CA THR A 255 -10.72 7.11 10.07
C THR A 255 -9.27 6.84 9.64
N SER A 256 -8.95 5.56 9.42
CA SER A 256 -7.75 5.17 8.70
C SER A 256 -8.11 4.22 7.57
N VAL A 257 -7.47 4.38 6.41
CA VAL A 257 -7.47 3.37 5.34
C VAL A 257 -6.39 2.33 5.70
N LEU A 258 -6.77 1.38 6.54
CA LEU A 258 -5.88 0.34 7.09
C LEU A 258 -5.59 -0.74 6.03
N TRP A 259 -4.32 -1.13 5.94
CA TRP A 259 -3.85 -2.17 5.02
C TRP A 259 -3.38 -3.38 5.81
N ASP A 260 -3.75 -4.57 5.36
CA ASP A 260 -3.24 -5.84 5.86
C ASP A 260 -2.56 -6.59 4.71
N MET A 261 -1.24 -6.78 4.82
CA MET A 261 -0.41 -7.40 3.78
C MET A 261 -0.22 -8.90 4.01
N THR A 262 -0.81 -9.49 5.07
CA THR A 262 -0.73 -10.92 5.34
C THR A 262 -1.13 -11.77 4.13
N PRO A 263 -2.29 -11.54 3.46
CA PRO A 263 -2.64 -12.35 2.29
C PRO A 263 -1.64 -12.20 1.13
N VAL A 264 -1.05 -11.02 0.96
CA VAL A 264 -0.03 -10.74 -0.07
C VAL A 264 1.24 -11.54 0.19
N TYR A 265 1.77 -11.50 1.41
CA TYR A 265 2.99 -12.23 1.76
C TYR A 265 2.79 -13.74 1.82
N THR A 266 1.62 -14.20 2.28
CA THR A 266 1.24 -15.60 2.19
C THR A 266 1.21 -16.07 0.74
N ALA A 267 0.58 -15.30 -0.17
CA ALA A 267 0.54 -15.64 -1.59
C ALA A 267 1.95 -15.70 -2.21
N MET A 268 2.86 -14.79 -1.86
CA MET A 268 4.25 -14.84 -2.34
C MET A 268 4.96 -16.13 -1.94
N ILE A 269 4.80 -16.57 -0.68
CA ILE A 269 5.40 -17.81 -0.18
C ILE A 269 4.83 -19.01 -0.92
N GLU A 270 3.51 -19.05 -1.11
CA GLU A 270 2.81 -20.12 -1.82
C GLU A 270 3.20 -20.16 -3.31
N ASP A 271 3.29 -19.01 -3.97
CA ASP A 271 3.71 -18.91 -5.35
C ASP A 271 5.17 -19.29 -5.54
N LEU A 272 6.04 -19.02 -4.57
CA LEU A 272 7.43 -19.48 -4.62
C LEU A 272 7.51 -21.01 -4.47
N LYS A 273 6.76 -21.60 -3.52
CA LYS A 273 6.62 -23.06 -3.39
C LYS A 273 6.04 -23.71 -4.66
N ALA A 274 5.22 -22.98 -5.41
CA ALA A 274 4.52 -23.47 -6.61
C ALA A 274 5.18 -23.10 -7.94
N ASP A 275 6.41 -22.55 -7.95
CA ASP A 275 7.12 -22.06 -9.15
C ASP A 275 6.35 -21.00 -9.96
N LYS A 276 5.55 -20.18 -9.29
CA LYS A 276 4.76 -19.07 -9.85
C LYS A 276 5.22 -17.69 -9.43
N PHE A 277 6.15 -17.58 -8.48
CA PHE A 277 6.66 -16.30 -8.02
C PHE A 277 7.20 -15.45 -9.18
N GLY A 278 6.88 -14.16 -9.20
CA GLY A 278 7.32 -13.24 -10.26
C GLY A 278 6.62 -13.43 -11.61
N THR A 279 5.50 -14.17 -11.66
CA THR A 279 4.67 -14.31 -12.88
C THR A 279 3.47 -13.37 -12.93
N HIS A 280 3.12 -12.74 -11.80
CA HIS A 280 2.12 -11.70 -11.67
C HIS A 280 2.45 -10.78 -10.49
N GLY A 281 1.75 -9.65 -10.40
CA GLY A 281 1.76 -8.79 -9.22
C GLY A 281 0.76 -9.25 -8.17
N TYR A 282 0.80 -8.61 -7.01
CA TYR A 282 -0.14 -8.85 -5.90
C TYR A 282 -1.00 -7.61 -5.63
N SER A 283 -2.15 -7.81 -4.99
CA SER A 283 -3.09 -6.74 -4.70
C SER A 283 -3.68 -6.89 -3.31
N ILE A 284 -4.14 -5.78 -2.77
CA ILE A 284 -5.04 -5.70 -1.62
C ILE A 284 -6.40 -5.17 -2.07
N SER A 285 -7.47 -5.52 -1.38
CA SER A 285 -8.84 -5.18 -1.74
C SER A 285 -9.77 -5.06 -0.53
N LEU A 286 -10.95 -4.49 -0.75
CA LEU A 286 -12.03 -4.55 0.25
C LEU A 286 -12.59 -5.97 0.40
N ALA A 287 -12.55 -6.81 -0.65
CA ALA A 287 -13.23 -8.10 -0.68
C ALA A 287 -12.65 -9.14 0.27
N ASP A 288 -11.34 -9.08 0.53
CA ASP A 288 -10.59 -9.95 1.42
C ASP A 288 -10.16 -9.27 2.73
N ASP A 289 -10.72 -8.08 3.01
CA ASP A 289 -10.40 -7.25 4.19
C ASP A 289 -8.93 -6.83 4.32
N SER A 290 -8.13 -7.00 3.27
CA SER A 290 -6.76 -6.48 3.21
C SER A 290 -6.70 -4.96 3.03
N VAL A 291 -7.82 -4.34 2.67
CA VAL A 291 -8.10 -2.91 2.81
C VAL A 291 -9.37 -2.75 3.63
N LYS A 292 -9.36 -1.88 4.64
CA LYS A 292 -10.58 -1.50 5.37
C LYS A 292 -10.49 -0.12 5.98
N LEU A 293 -11.66 0.45 6.27
CA LEU A 293 -11.74 1.64 7.11
C LEU A 293 -11.76 1.27 8.59
N VAL A 294 -11.14 2.10 9.42
CA VAL A 294 -11.22 2.01 10.88
C VAL A 294 -12.33 2.92 11.40
N LYS A 295 -13.30 2.37 12.15
CA LYS A 295 -14.35 3.17 12.79
C LYS A 295 -13.80 3.87 14.02
N THR A 296 -13.97 5.20 14.10
CA THR A 296 -13.58 6.00 15.25
C THR A 296 -14.81 6.67 15.89
N PRO A 297 -14.69 7.25 17.10
CA PRO A 297 -15.78 8.02 17.71
C PRO A 297 -16.22 9.26 16.92
N GLN A 298 -15.45 9.71 15.93
CA GLN A 298 -15.83 10.83 15.06
C GLN A 298 -16.98 10.47 14.11
N VAL A 299 -17.15 9.17 13.81
CA VAL A 299 -18.13 8.69 12.83
C VAL A 299 -19.32 8.11 13.58
N ASP A 300 -20.48 8.75 13.45
CA ASP A 300 -21.72 8.20 14.01
C ASP A 300 -22.15 6.92 13.28
N GLU A 301 -23.02 6.13 13.93
CA GLU A 301 -23.45 4.83 13.40
C GLU A 301 -24.11 4.96 12.02
N LYS A 302 -24.89 6.02 11.80
CA LYS A 302 -25.61 6.19 10.55
C LYS A 302 -24.65 6.47 9.40
N ALA A 303 -23.69 7.39 9.59
CA ALA A 303 -22.67 7.68 8.60
C ALA A 303 -21.81 6.43 8.33
N TRP A 304 -21.50 5.65 9.36
CA TRP A 304 -20.75 4.40 9.23
C TRP A 304 -21.51 3.36 8.40
N GLU A 305 -22.79 3.10 8.72
CA GLU A 305 -23.64 2.16 8.00
C GLU A 305 -23.79 2.54 6.52
N GLU A 306 -23.95 3.84 6.22
CA GLU A 306 -24.02 4.33 4.84
C GLU A 306 -22.72 4.04 4.05
N VAL A 307 -21.55 4.23 4.66
CA VAL A 307 -20.26 3.95 4.02
C VAL A 307 -20.01 2.44 3.88
N MET A 308 -20.40 1.63 4.86
CA MET A 308 -20.29 0.17 4.76
C MET A 308 -21.24 -0.39 3.70
N ALA A 309 -22.41 0.21 3.47
CA ALA A 309 -23.27 -0.17 2.35
C ALA A 309 -22.63 0.12 0.98
N LEU A 310 -21.78 1.15 0.87
CA LEU A 310 -20.98 1.41 -0.33
C LEU A 310 -19.85 0.40 -0.49
N ARG A 311 -19.21 -0.02 0.61
CA ARG A 311 -18.23 -1.12 0.60
C ARG A 311 -18.81 -2.38 -0.05
N GLU A 312 -20.01 -2.78 0.35
CA GLU A 312 -20.68 -3.96 -0.22
C GLU A 312 -20.97 -3.80 -1.72
N GLN A 313 -21.33 -2.59 -2.18
CA GLN A 313 -21.54 -2.32 -3.60
C GLN A 313 -20.24 -2.37 -4.41
N ILE A 314 -19.11 -1.95 -3.84
CA ILE A 314 -17.79 -2.09 -4.48
C ILE A 314 -17.42 -3.56 -4.60
N ILE A 315 -17.57 -4.34 -3.51
CA ILE A 315 -17.29 -5.78 -3.51
C ILE A 315 -18.18 -6.54 -4.50
N ALA A 316 -19.45 -6.14 -4.63
CA ALA A 316 -20.38 -6.71 -5.61
C ALA A 316 -20.07 -6.30 -7.06
N GLY A 317 -19.23 -5.27 -7.27
CA GLY A 317 -18.89 -4.70 -8.58
C GLY A 317 -19.92 -3.72 -9.15
N ASP A 318 -20.89 -3.30 -8.35
CA ASP A 318 -21.89 -2.28 -8.71
C ASP A 318 -21.27 -0.89 -8.79
N ILE A 319 -20.30 -0.61 -7.91
CA ILE A 319 -19.42 0.56 -7.97
C ILE A 319 -18.04 0.06 -8.37
N LYS A 320 -17.48 0.63 -9.44
CA LYS A 320 -16.12 0.33 -9.88
C LYS A 320 -15.20 1.48 -9.51
N VAL A 321 -14.13 1.18 -8.79
CA VAL A 321 -13.07 2.11 -8.44
C VAL A 321 -11.80 1.57 -9.07
N GLU A 322 -11.29 2.24 -10.09
CA GLU A 322 -10.11 1.78 -10.83
C GLU A 322 -8.87 2.53 -10.31
N PRO A 323 -7.73 1.85 -10.11
CA PRO A 323 -6.53 2.51 -9.63
C PRO A 323 -5.93 3.42 -10.72
N LYS A 324 -5.42 4.59 -10.29
CA LYS A 324 -4.74 5.56 -11.17
C LYS A 324 -3.36 5.89 -10.60
N PHE A 325 -2.31 5.44 -11.27
CA PHE A 325 -0.96 5.47 -10.74
C PHE A 325 -0.18 6.74 -11.10
N GLU A 326 -0.67 7.53 -12.06
CA GLU A 326 0.02 8.72 -12.54
C GLU A 326 -0.38 9.96 -11.75
N ALA A 327 0.61 10.78 -11.42
CA ALA A 327 0.37 12.00 -10.65
C ALA A 327 -0.42 13.05 -11.47
N GLU A 328 -0.43 12.96 -12.81
CA GLU A 328 -1.27 13.80 -13.67
C GLU A 328 -2.76 13.49 -13.50
N ASP A 329 -3.11 12.21 -13.33
CA ASP A 329 -4.50 11.78 -13.12
C ASP A 329 -5.07 12.35 -11.81
N VAL A 330 -4.24 12.40 -10.76
CA VAL A 330 -4.63 13.04 -9.49
C VAL A 330 -4.87 14.53 -9.69
N ARG A 331 -3.94 15.23 -10.36
CA ARG A 331 -4.03 16.67 -10.62
C ARG A 331 -5.26 17.06 -11.44
N ALA A 332 -5.76 16.17 -12.28
CA ALA A 332 -7.01 16.38 -13.04
C ALA A 332 -8.27 16.39 -12.16
N LEU A 333 -8.22 15.82 -10.94
CA LEU A 333 -9.35 15.66 -10.03
C LEU A 333 -9.39 16.71 -8.90
N VAL A 334 -8.29 17.45 -8.70
CA VAL A 334 -8.06 18.26 -7.50
C VAL A 334 -7.62 19.68 -7.84
N THR A 335 -7.70 20.57 -6.85
CA THR A 335 -7.09 21.91 -6.92
C THR A 335 -5.70 21.85 -6.26
N VAL A 336 -4.64 22.03 -7.04
CA VAL A 336 -3.28 22.13 -6.48
C VAL A 336 -3.19 23.41 -5.64
N ALA A 337 -2.84 23.26 -4.36
CA ALA A 337 -2.56 24.40 -3.50
C ALA A 337 -1.09 24.80 -3.66
N GLU A 338 -0.85 26.06 -4.02
CA GLU A 338 0.48 26.67 -4.14
C GLU A 338 1.12 26.98 -2.77
#